data_AF-A0A0A1IKF4-F1
#
_entry.id   AF-A0A0A1IKF4-F1
#
_cell.length_a   1.000
_cell.length_b   1.000
_cell.length_c   1.000
_cell.angle_alpha   90.00
_cell.angle_beta   90.00
_cell.angle_gamma   90.00
#
_symmetry.space_group_name_H-M   'P 1'
#
loop_
_entity.id
_entity.type
_entity.pdbx_description
1 polymer ?
#
loop_
_entity_poly.entity_id
_entity_poly.type
_entity_poly.pdbx_seq_one_letter_code
_entity_poly.pdbx_strand_id
1 'polypeptide(L)'
;HVDLIKAWPGDKVRDAVNAHLQAAKVRIAILKAAVVPDSFDARFSAIGRHYLYRLVNRRAPAALDKGRIWWVPKQLDAAAMHEAAKVLLGRHDFTTFRSTQCQATSPVRTLDRLDVSRAGDLIEIRASARSF
;
A
#
# COMPACT_ATOMS: atom_id res chain seq x y z
N HIS A 1 0.92 -9.43 -13.50
CA HIS A 1 1.23 -10.81 -13.94
C HIS A 1 1.84 -10.68 -15.33
N VAL A 2 2.57 -11.68 -15.80
CA VAL A 2 3.27 -11.64 -17.09
C VAL A 2 3.25 -13.02 -17.72
N ASP A 3 3.14 -13.06 -19.04
CA ASP A 3 3.23 -14.28 -19.83
C ASP A 3 4.64 -14.39 -20.42
N LEU A 4 5.22 -15.59 -20.31
CA LEU A 4 6.56 -15.88 -20.84
C LEU A 4 6.44 -16.89 -21.98
N ILE A 5 7.30 -16.73 -22.99
CA ILE A 5 7.35 -17.59 -24.19
C ILE A 5 7.59 -19.07 -23.83
N LYS A 6 8.23 -19.33 -22.69
CA LYS A 6 8.39 -20.67 -22.12
C LYS A 6 8.40 -20.63 -20.60
N ALA A 7 8.15 -21.77 -19.98
CA ALA A 7 8.22 -21.94 -18.55
C ALA A 7 9.66 -21.77 -18.03
N TRP A 8 9.79 -21.06 -16.91
CA TRP A 8 11.04 -20.89 -16.17
C TRP A 8 10.78 -21.11 -14.68
N PRO A 9 11.75 -21.67 -13.94
CA PRO A 9 11.73 -21.65 -12.48
C PRO A 9 11.60 -20.22 -11.94
N GLY A 10 10.78 -20.04 -10.91
CA GLY A 10 10.47 -18.70 -10.37
C GLY A 10 11.68 -17.98 -9.77
N ASP A 11 12.61 -18.71 -9.16
CA ASP A 11 13.89 -18.18 -8.69
C ASP A 11 14.75 -17.63 -9.84
N LYS A 12 14.84 -18.34 -10.97
CA LYS A 12 15.55 -17.87 -12.17
C LYS A 12 14.93 -16.59 -12.73
N VAL A 13 13.60 -16.52 -12.83
CA VAL A 13 12.91 -15.30 -13.28
C VAL A 13 13.20 -14.14 -12.34
N ARG A 14 13.07 -14.35 -11.02
CA ARG A 14 13.34 -13.34 -10.00
C ARG A 14 14.78 -12.81 -10.10
N ASP A 15 15.75 -13.71 -10.14
CA ASP A 15 17.18 -13.34 -10.05
C ASP A 15 17.66 -12.67 -11.34
N ALA A 16 17.24 -13.17 -12.51
CA ALA A 16 17.57 -12.55 -13.80
C ALA A 16 16.96 -11.14 -13.94
N VAL A 17 15.68 -10.98 -13.59
CA VAL A 17 15.03 -9.66 -13.65
C VAL A 17 15.68 -8.68 -12.67
N ASN A 18 16.00 -9.13 -11.45
CA ASN A 18 16.72 -8.30 -10.47
C ASN A 18 18.10 -7.86 -10.98
N ALA A 19 18.85 -8.73 -11.66
CA ALA A 19 20.13 -8.35 -12.27
C ALA A 19 19.96 -7.22 -13.31
N HIS A 20 18.92 -7.29 -14.15
CA HIS A 20 18.61 -6.22 -15.11
C HIS A 20 18.16 -4.92 -14.42
N LEU A 21 17.31 -4.99 -13.38
CA LEU A 21 16.87 -3.83 -12.62
C LEU A 21 18.04 -3.12 -11.92
N GLN A 22 18.99 -3.90 -11.39
CA GLN A 22 20.22 -3.38 -10.79
C GLN A 22 21.11 -2.71 -11.84
N ALA A 23 21.32 -3.34 -13.00
CA ALA A 23 22.09 -2.76 -14.10
C ALA A 23 21.46 -1.44 -14.61
N ALA A 24 20.13 -1.38 -14.64
CA ALA A 24 19.37 -0.17 -14.98
C ALA A 24 19.36 0.90 -13.87
N LYS A 25 19.96 0.61 -12.69
CA LYS A 25 20.03 1.50 -11.53
C LYS A 25 18.65 2.01 -11.06
N VAL A 26 17.62 1.19 -11.21
CA VAL A 26 16.27 1.51 -10.71
C VAL A 26 16.07 0.97 -9.30
N ARG A 27 15.24 1.67 -8.50
CA ARG A 27 14.94 1.29 -7.11
C ARG A 27 13.74 0.34 -7.03
N ILE A 28 13.80 -0.78 -7.76
CA ILE A 28 12.76 -1.81 -7.83
C ILE A 28 13.42 -3.17 -7.64
N ALA A 29 12.75 -4.08 -6.91
CA ALA A 29 13.20 -5.45 -6.73
C ALA A 29 12.02 -6.43 -6.78
N ILE A 30 12.23 -7.56 -7.44
CA ILE A 30 11.33 -8.71 -7.43
C ILE A 30 11.68 -9.57 -6.22
N LEU A 31 10.71 -9.73 -5.31
CA LEU A 31 10.91 -10.52 -4.08
C LEU A 31 10.63 -12.02 -4.31
N LYS A 32 9.64 -12.32 -5.15
CA LYS A 32 9.18 -13.68 -5.44
C LYS A 32 8.57 -13.73 -6.83
N ALA A 33 8.77 -14.85 -7.53
CA ALA A 33 7.98 -15.22 -8.69
C ALA A 33 7.45 -16.65 -8.50
N ALA A 34 6.26 -16.92 -9.01
CA ALA A 34 5.61 -18.22 -8.93
C ALA A 34 4.82 -18.46 -10.22
N VAL A 35 4.77 -19.72 -10.64
CA VAL A 35 3.87 -20.16 -11.72
C VAL A 35 2.44 -20.14 -11.19
N VAL A 36 1.52 -19.67 -12.02
CA VAL A 36 0.10 -19.54 -11.72
C VAL A 36 -0.72 -20.15 -12.87
N PRO A 37 -1.97 -20.56 -12.64
CA PRO A 37 -2.86 -21.01 -13.72
C PRO A 37 -3.13 -19.88 -14.72
N ASP A 38 -3.44 -20.22 -15.96
CA ASP A 38 -3.77 -19.26 -17.04
C ASP A 38 -4.98 -18.37 -16.71
N SER A 39 -5.86 -18.82 -15.81
CA SER A 39 -7.00 -18.05 -15.32
C SER A 39 -6.63 -16.97 -14.29
N PHE A 40 -5.37 -16.87 -13.87
CA PHE A 40 -4.93 -15.93 -12.85
C PHE A 40 -4.78 -14.52 -13.42
N ASP A 41 -5.38 -13.55 -12.75
CA ASP A 41 -5.15 -12.13 -13.01
C ASP A 41 -4.75 -11.41 -11.71
N ALA A 42 -3.55 -10.84 -11.68
CA ALA A 42 -3.02 -10.14 -10.50
C ALA A 42 -3.94 -9.03 -9.93
N ARG A 43 -4.81 -8.41 -10.73
CA ARG A 43 -5.77 -7.40 -10.30
C ARG A 43 -7.10 -8.03 -9.88
N PHE A 44 -7.67 -8.93 -10.67
CA PHE A 44 -9.01 -9.47 -10.44
C PHE A 44 -9.03 -10.66 -9.48
N SER A 45 -7.97 -11.46 -9.43
CA SER A 45 -7.82 -12.56 -8.47
C SER A 45 -7.45 -12.07 -7.05
N ALA A 46 -7.08 -10.80 -6.88
CA ALA A 46 -6.75 -10.24 -5.58
C ALA A 46 -7.98 -10.06 -4.67
N ILE A 47 -7.96 -10.69 -3.50
CA ILE A 47 -9.06 -10.67 -2.52
C ILE A 47 -9.02 -9.47 -1.55
N GLY A 48 -7.90 -8.77 -1.50
CA GLY A 48 -7.65 -7.67 -0.57
C GLY A 48 -6.41 -6.87 -0.94
N ARG A 49 -6.39 -5.61 -0.53
CA ARG A 49 -5.21 -4.74 -0.53
C ARG A 49 -5.02 -4.18 0.88
N HIS A 50 -3.78 -4.07 1.29
CA HIS A 50 -3.40 -3.58 2.62
C HIS A 50 -2.39 -2.45 2.46
N TYR A 51 -2.66 -1.33 3.11
CA TYR A 51 -1.79 -0.17 3.10
C TYR A 51 -1.35 0.17 4.52
N LEU A 52 -0.10 0.59 4.64
CA LEU A 52 0.47 1.16 5.84
C LEU A 52 0.96 2.56 5.51
N TYR A 53 0.33 3.56 6.10
CA TYR A 53 0.80 4.93 6.07
C TYR A 53 1.62 5.21 7.33
N ARG A 54 2.84 5.71 7.16
CA ARG A 54 3.73 6.06 8.27
C ARG A 54 3.95 7.56 8.30
N LEU A 55 3.80 8.14 9.47
CA LEU A 55 4.17 9.52 9.70
C LEU A 55 4.99 9.67 10.98
N VAL A 56 5.91 10.62 10.99
CA VAL A 56 6.64 11.02 12.19
C VAL A 56 6.12 12.37 12.66
N ASN A 57 5.66 12.40 13.91
CA ASN A 57 4.94 13.50 14.51
C ASN A 57 5.78 14.21 15.57
N ARG A 58 6.77 14.99 15.09
CA ARG A 58 7.66 15.78 15.94
C ARG A 58 8.15 17.02 15.20
N ARG A 59 8.62 18.02 15.95
CA ARG A 59 9.10 19.29 15.37
C ARG A 59 10.30 19.11 14.46
N ALA A 60 11.28 18.32 14.88
CA ALA A 60 12.50 18.11 14.09
C ALA A 60 12.22 17.21 12.86
N PRO A 61 12.78 17.52 11.67
CA PRO A 61 12.53 16.77 10.44
C PRO A 61 13.02 15.31 10.46
N ALA A 62 12.43 14.49 9.59
CA ALA A 62 12.87 13.12 9.32
C ALA A 62 14.13 13.10 8.42
N ALA A 63 15.32 13.26 8.99
CA ALA A 63 16.56 13.31 8.22
C ALA A 63 16.85 12.00 7.46
N LEU A 64 16.85 10.86 8.18
CA LEU A 64 17.18 9.56 7.59
C LEU A 64 16.07 9.03 6.67
N ASP A 65 14.81 9.20 7.08
CA ASP A 65 13.63 8.68 6.37
C ASP A 65 12.99 9.68 5.40
N LYS A 66 13.73 10.72 5.01
CA LYS A 66 13.26 11.70 4.03
C LYS A 66 12.81 10.99 2.74
N GLY A 67 11.57 11.24 2.33
CA GLY A 67 10.95 10.59 1.17
C GLY A 67 10.42 9.17 1.42
N ARG A 68 10.55 8.63 2.64
CA ARG A 68 9.99 7.33 3.06
C ARG A 68 8.91 7.45 4.12
N ILE A 69 8.89 8.55 4.89
CA ILE A 69 7.92 8.82 5.95
C ILE A 69 7.32 10.22 5.78
N TRP A 70 6.04 10.38 6.10
CA TRP A 70 5.43 11.70 6.14
C TRP A 70 5.84 12.43 7.43
N TRP A 71 6.44 13.60 7.30
CA TRP A 71 6.78 14.43 8.47
C TRP A 71 5.65 15.42 8.77
N VAL A 72 5.16 15.39 10.01
CA VAL A 72 4.11 16.30 10.48
C VAL A 72 4.58 17.01 11.76
N PRO A 73 4.94 18.31 11.71
CA PRO A 73 5.46 19.02 12.87
C PRO A 73 4.38 19.41 13.90
N LYS A 74 3.12 19.56 13.46
CA LYS A 74 1.99 19.85 14.34
C LYS A 74 1.62 18.60 15.14
N GLN A 75 1.55 18.70 16.46
CA GLN A 75 1.13 17.58 17.32
C GLN A 75 -0.24 17.06 16.89
N LEU A 76 -0.34 15.74 16.77
CA LEU A 76 -1.55 15.01 16.42
C LEU A 76 -2.01 14.18 17.62
N ASP A 77 -3.33 14.13 17.81
CA ASP A 77 -3.95 13.22 18.75
C ASP A 77 -4.27 11.91 18.03
N ALA A 78 -3.39 10.92 18.19
CA ALA A 78 -3.55 9.61 17.57
C ALA A 78 -4.77 8.83 18.09
N ALA A 79 -5.19 9.06 19.34
CA ALA A 79 -6.37 8.40 19.90
C ALA A 79 -7.64 8.97 19.27
N ALA A 80 -7.74 10.30 19.17
CA ALA A 80 -8.85 10.95 18.46
C ALA A 80 -8.91 10.54 16.98
N MET A 81 -7.75 10.45 16.31
CA MET A 81 -7.66 9.92 14.94
C MET A 81 -8.17 8.47 14.85
N HIS A 82 -7.84 7.62 15.82
CA HIS A 82 -8.29 6.23 15.84
C HIS A 82 -9.81 6.13 16.05
N GLU A 83 -10.39 6.91 16.98
CA GLU A 83 -11.84 6.92 17.17
C GLU A 83 -12.58 7.42 15.92
N ALA A 84 -12.08 8.47 15.27
CA ALA A 84 -12.65 8.95 14.01
C ALA A 84 -12.55 7.91 12.89
N ALA A 85 -11.46 7.15 12.82
CA ALA A 85 -11.26 6.10 11.83
C ALA A 85 -12.31 4.98 11.91
N LYS A 86 -12.79 4.63 13.12
CA LYS A 86 -13.80 3.58 13.30
C LYS A 86 -15.11 3.87 12.57
N VAL A 87 -15.48 5.14 12.43
CA VAL A 87 -16.70 5.57 11.72
C VAL A 87 -16.67 5.20 10.24
N LEU A 88 -15.47 5.07 9.66
CA LEU A 88 -15.27 4.75 8.25
C LEU A 88 -15.23 3.24 7.95
N LEU A 89 -15.28 2.39 8.98
CA LEU A 89 -15.30 0.93 8.82
C LEU A 89 -16.64 0.47 8.23
N GLY A 90 -16.60 -0.58 7.41
CA GLY A 90 -17.78 -1.11 6.73
C GLY A 90 -18.03 -0.45 5.38
N ARG A 91 -19.28 -0.51 4.92
CA ARG A 91 -19.67 -0.12 3.55
C ARG A 91 -20.19 1.32 3.50
N HIS A 92 -19.47 2.19 2.80
CA HIS A 92 -19.78 3.62 2.71
C HIS A 92 -19.59 4.15 1.28
N ASP A 93 -20.19 5.29 1.00
CA ASP A 93 -19.86 6.11 -0.16
C ASP A 93 -18.62 6.97 0.15
N PHE A 94 -17.50 6.68 -0.53
CA PHE A 94 -16.23 7.37 -0.34
C PHE A 94 -16.01 8.52 -1.33
N THR A 95 -17.07 9.09 -1.92
CA THR A 95 -16.97 10.19 -2.89
C THR A 95 -16.12 11.35 -2.38
N THR A 96 -16.24 11.73 -1.11
CA THR A 96 -15.46 12.82 -0.49
C THR A 96 -13.96 12.52 -0.39
N PHE A 97 -13.58 11.24 -0.38
CA PHE A 97 -12.17 10.80 -0.31
C PHE A 97 -11.59 10.45 -1.68
N ARG A 98 -12.39 10.61 -2.75
CA ARG A 98 -12.02 10.20 -4.10
C ARG A 98 -11.27 11.32 -4.82
N SER A 99 -10.15 10.98 -5.45
CA SER A 99 -9.47 11.89 -6.38
C SER A 99 -10.35 12.19 -7.59
N THR A 100 -10.26 13.40 -8.14
CA THR A 100 -10.96 13.81 -9.38
C THR A 100 -10.56 12.96 -10.58
N GLN A 101 -9.38 12.35 -10.55
CA GLN A 101 -8.85 11.47 -11.60
C GLN A 101 -9.24 9.99 -11.40
N CYS A 102 -10.09 9.68 -10.40
CA CYS A 102 -10.46 8.31 -10.12
C CYS A 102 -11.34 7.73 -11.23
N GLN A 103 -10.87 6.66 -11.87
CA GLN A 103 -11.57 5.96 -12.95
C GLN A 103 -12.51 4.85 -12.44
N ALA A 104 -12.67 4.71 -11.12
CA ALA A 104 -13.54 3.67 -10.57
C ALA A 104 -15.01 4.03 -10.81
N THR A 105 -15.76 3.06 -11.33
CA THR A 105 -17.17 3.22 -11.72
C THR A 105 -18.12 3.48 -10.54
N SER A 106 -17.76 3.05 -9.33
CA SER A 106 -18.52 3.30 -8.11
C SER A 106 -17.60 3.87 -7.01
N PRO A 107 -18.06 4.88 -6.25
CA PRO A 107 -17.36 5.38 -5.06
C PRO A 107 -17.67 4.54 -3.80
N VAL A 108 -18.60 3.58 -3.88
CA VAL A 108 -18.97 2.75 -2.74
C VAL A 108 -17.91 1.67 -2.51
N ARG A 109 -17.35 1.62 -1.31
CA ARG A 109 -16.35 0.63 -0.89
C ARG A 109 -16.68 0.07 0.48
N THR A 110 -16.11 -1.09 0.77
CA THR A 110 -16.10 -1.68 2.11
C THR A 110 -14.68 -1.60 2.65
N LEU A 111 -14.51 -0.93 3.78
CA LEU A 111 -13.25 -0.86 4.50
C LEU A 111 -13.26 -1.89 5.63
N ASP A 112 -12.38 -2.89 5.52
CA ASP A 112 -12.31 -4.02 6.45
C ASP A 112 -11.48 -3.68 7.70
N ARG A 113 -10.52 -2.76 7.56
CA ARG A 113 -9.64 -2.31 8.64
C ARG A 113 -9.24 -0.85 8.45
N LEU A 114 -9.24 -0.09 9.53
CA LEU A 114 -8.65 1.25 9.60
C LEU A 114 -8.20 1.53 11.05
N ASP A 115 -6.94 1.21 11.34
CA ASP A 115 -6.36 1.42 12.66
C ASP A 115 -5.38 2.58 12.64
N VAL A 116 -5.31 3.31 13.75
CA VAL A 116 -4.30 4.34 14.00
C VAL A 116 -3.60 3.97 15.30
N SER A 117 -2.27 3.93 15.27
CA SER A 117 -1.46 3.60 16.45
C SER A 117 -0.28 4.55 16.57
N ARG A 118 0.17 4.79 17.81
CA ARG A 118 1.32 5.65 18.12
C ARG A 118 2.38 4.89 18.91
N ALA A 119 3.64 5.05 18.52
CA ALA A 119 4.81 4.58 19.25
C ALA A 119 5.85 5.70 19.29
N GLY A 120 5.94 6.41 20.42
CA GLY A 120 6.75 7.63 20.51
C GLY A 120 6.28 8.68 19.50
N ASP A 121 7.19 9.12 18.63
CA ASP A 121 6.87 10.08 17.55
C ASP A 121 6.32 9.41 16.29
N LEU A 122 6.33 8.08 16.18
CA LEU A 122 5.79 7.38 15.02
C LEU A 122 4.27 7.20 15.17
N ILE A 123 3.52 7.57 14.13
CA ILE A 123 2.12 7.20 13.96
C ILE A 123 1.99 6.31 12.72
N GLU A 124 1.34 5.16 12.89
CA GLU A 124 1.04 4.22 11.80
C GLU A 124 -0.48 4.16 11.58
N ILE A 125 -0.89 4.29 10.32
CA ILE A 125 -2.27 4.09 9.87
C ILE A 125 -2.32 2.83 9.01
N ARG A 126 -3.11 1.84 9.41
CA ARG A 126 -3.26 0.56 8.70
C ARG A 126 -4.65 0.48 8.09
N ALA A 127 -4.71 0.45 6.76
CA ALA A 127 -5.96 0.33 6.02
C ALA A 127 -6.02 -1.01 5.29
N SER A 128 -7.15 -1.69 5.31
CA SER A 128 -7.39 -2.91 4.53
C SER A 128 -8.77 -2.88 3.92
N ALA A 129 -8.85 -3.19 2.62
CA ALA A 129 -10.10 -3.29 1.89
C ALA A 129 -9.92 -4.26 0.72
N ARG A 130 -11.02 -4.81 0.21
CA ARG A 130 -10.99 -5.52 -1.09
C ARG A 130 -10.43 -4.64 -2.21
N SER A 131 -10.82 -3.37 -2.24
CA SER A 131 -10.36 -2.35 -3.17
C SER A 131 -10.51 -0.96 -2.55
N PHE A 132 -9.72 0.00 -3.03
CA PHE A 132 -9.83 1.41 -2.72
C PHE A 132 -10.28 2.12 -4.00
#